data_AF-A0AAJ6AZT1-F1
#
_entry.id   AF-A0AAJ6AZT1-F1
#
_cell.length_a   1.000
_cell.length_b   1.000
_cell.length_c   1.000
_cell.angle_alpha   90.00
_cell.angle_beta   90.00
_cell.angle_gamma   90.00
#
_symmetry.space_group_name_H-M   'P 1'
#
loop_
_entity.id
_entity.type
_entity.pdbx_description
1 polymer ?
#
loop_
_entity_poly.entity_id
_entity_poly.type
_entity_poly.pdbx_seq_one_letter_code
_entity_poly.pdbx_strand_id
1 'polypeptide(L)'
;MAAQNPMPPAELGGLTYTNAEPIRVHVAQAGDSAQLLVRIQQLEEQLRSQNGQIEGLTFQLTQMQEILNRMQEDNEFRFQALEGGAGGKTDAATQPGGVTQPEALPQDQTARPEIAPMTEIPEQGVQPLPGEIEFDPTYDDGSAPMDDVGNSSDPLVGTGATGGVDLTTGQPLNLSYDPAASAEGRGDEDAQFTAGYEAMASGDYEFAEEQFGQFLDLYPDSPRAADAANFLGDALLQRQAYNEAADVLLEAYQKDPQGARAAELLVKLGASMSGAGERDVACRTFAQVDASYPSLAEDVAGRLAAEKTRAQCPPA
;
A
#
# COMPACT_ATOMS: atom_id res chain seq x y z
N MET A 1 -22.86 -34.30 65.49
CA MET A 1 -22.07 -33.47 64.54
C MET A 1 -22.86 -32.17 64.36
N ALA A 2 -22.82 -31.28 65.35
CA ALA A 2 -21.97 -30.08 65.45
C ALA A 2 -22.25 -29.07 64.30
N ALA A 3 -22.65 -27.81 64.49
CA ALA A 3 -23.05 -27.04 65.68
C ALA A 3 -23.75 -25.72 65.24
N GLN A 4 -24.80 -25.34 65.96
CA GLN A 4 -25.21 -23.99 66.41
C GLN A 4 -25.24 -22.76 65.45
N ASN A 5 -26.48 -22.32 65.16
CA ASN A 5 -26.91 -20.90 65.22
C ASN A 5 -26.76 -20.39 66.68
N PRO A 6 -26.54 -19.08 67.00
CA PRO A 6 -27.50 -17.99 66.71
C PRO A 6 -26.94 -16.54 66.57
N MET A 7 -27.72 -15.59 66.04
CA MET A 7 -27.60 -14.12 66.30
C MET A 7 -28.31 -13.76 67.64
N PRO A 8 -28.31 -12.54 68.25
CA PRO A 8 -27.79 -11.16 67.93
C PRO A 8 -27.15 -10.49 69.22
N PRO A 9 -27.26 -9.20 69.63
CA PRO A 9 -27.53 -7.89 68.98
C PRO A 9 -26.54 -6.72 69.34
N ALA A 10 -26.62 -5.63 68.57
CA ALA A 10 -26.62 -4.18 68.89
C ALA A 10 -25.67 -3.48 69.92
N GLU A 11 -25.23 -2.28 69.50
CA GLU A 11 -25.06 -1.00 70.23
C GLU A 11 -23.65 -0.48 70.65
N LEU A 12 -23.30 0.63 69.98
CA LEU A 12 -22.80 1.93 70.48
C LEU A 12 -21.36 2.13 71.00
N GLY A 13 -20.64 2.98 70.26
CA GLY A 13 -20.02 4.19 70.80
C GLY A 13 -18.55 4.10 71.23
N GLY A 14 -17.66 4.79 70.50
CA GLY A 14 -16.31 5.10 71.02
C GLY A 14 -15.30 5.43 69.93
N LEU A 15 -15.24 6.71 69.55
CA LEU A 15 -14.21 7.29 68.69
C LEU A 15 -12.81 7.07 69.26
N THR A 16 -11.90 6.48 68.47
CA THR A 16 -10.48 6.82 68.52
C THR A 16 -10.00 7.10 67.10
N TYR A 17 -9.91 8.39 66.80
CA TYR A 17 -9.17 8.92 65.65
C TYR A 17 -7.67 8.66 65.88
N THR A 18 -7.06 7.87 65.00
CA THR A 18 -5.64 8.03 64.67
C THR A 18 -5.50 7.97 63.15
N ASN A 19 -5.10 9.12 62.64
CA ASN A 19 -4.95 9.52 61.25
C ASN A 19 -3.65 8.97 60.66
N ALA A 20 -3.72 8.26 59.52
CA ALA A 20 -2.76 8.35 58.41
C ALA A 20 -3.12 7.31 57.35
N GLU A 21 -3.79 7.74 56.28
CA GLU A 21 -3.58 7.42 54.85
C GLU A 21 -4.87 7.80 54.10
N PRO A 22 -4.83 8.73 53.12
CA PRO A 22 -6.03 9.14 52.42
C PRO A 22 -6.55 8.00 51.55
N ILE A 23 -7.85 7.73 51.66
CA ILE A 23 -8.60 6.93 50.68
C ILE A 23 -8.32 7.54 49.30
N ARG A 24 -7.47 6.88 48.50
CA ARG A 24 -7.35 7.19 47.08
C ARG A 24 -8.63 6.74 46.41
N VAL A 25 -9.58 7.66 46.33
CA VAL A 25 -10.67 7.58 45.36
C VAL A 25 -9.99 7.64 43.99
N HIS A 26 -10.01 6.54 43.24
CA HIS A 26 -9.73 6.57 41.81
C HIS A 26 -10.85 7.37 41.15
N VAL A 27 -10.66 8.69 41.05
CA VAL A 27 -11.42 9.54 40.13
C VAL A 27 -10.86 9.28 38.73
N ALA A 28 -11.20 8.12 38.17
CA ALA A 28 -11.25 7.96 36.73
C ALA A 28 -12.51 8.69 36.23
N GLN A 29 -12.52 9.10 34.97
CA GLN A 29 -13.67 9.68 34.24
C GLN A 29 -13.76 11.22 34.25
N ALA A 30 -12.83 11.84 33.54
CA ALA A 30 -13.05 13.13 32.87
C ALA A 30 -12.17 13.30 31.62
N GLY A 31 -11.00 12.62 31.56
CA GLY A 31 -10.14 12.60 30.37
C GLY A 31 -10.67 11.72 29.24
N ASP A 32 -11.24 10.55 29.56
CA ASP A 32 -11.75 9.60 28.56
C ASP A 32 -12.90 10.14 27.73
N SER A 33 -13.81 10.93 28.32
CA SER A 33 -14.94 11.50 27.59
C SER A 33 -14.52 12.59 26.61
N ALA A 34 -13.54 13.43 26.98
CA ALA A 34 -12.98 14.43 26.08
C ALA A 34 -12.21 13.78 24.91
N GLN A 35 -11.48 12.70 25.18
CA GLN A 35 -10.73 11.97 24.15
C GLN A 35 -11.65 11.16 23.23
N LEU A 36 -12.76 10.62 23.77
CA LEU A 36 -13.82 9.99 22.97
C LEU A 36 -14.50 10.99 22.04
N LEU A 37 -14.77 12.22 22.51
CA LEU A 37 -15.36 13.27 21.67
C LEU A 37 -14.44 13.69 20.53
N VAL A 38 -13.13 13.80 20.76
CA VAL A 38 -12.14 14.06 19.69
C VAL A 38 -12.12 12.91 18.68
N ARG A 39 -12.15 11.65 19.16
CA ARG A 39 -12.18 10.49 18.27
C ARG A 39 -13.48 10.41 17.46
N ILE A 40 -14.63 10.77 18.04
CA ILE A 40 -15.90 10.85 17.33
C ILE A 40 -15.85 11.95 16.26
N GLN A 41 -15.33 13.14 16.58
CA GLN A 41 -15.16 14.21 15.58
C GLN A 41 -14.25 13.76 14.42
N GLN A 42 -13.15 13.06 14.73
CA GLN A 42 -12.25 12.53 13.73
C GLN A 42 -12.91 11.44 12.86
N LEU A 43 -13.71 10.56 13.46
CA LEU A 43 -14.50 9.55 12.72
C LEU A 43 -15.58 10.19 11.85
N GLU A 44 -16.25 11.24 12.33
CA GLU A 44 -17.25 11.99 11.56
C GLU A 44 -16.62 12.70 10.35
N GLU A 45 -15.42 13.25 10.52
CA GLU A 45 -14.66 13.87 9.44
C GLU A 45 -14.14 12.84 8.44
N GLN A 46 -13.65 11.69 8.92
CA GLN A 46 -13.27 10.56 8.07
C GLN A 46 -14.46 10.03 7.27
N LEU A 47 -15.63 9.87 7.91
CA LEU A 47 -16.86 9.46 7.22
C LEU A 47 -17.28 10.46 6.14
N ARG A 48 -17.19 11.78 6.40
CA ARG A 48 -17.45 12.77 5.35
C ARG A 48 -16.47 12.66 4.20
N SER A 49 -15.18 12.50 4.49
CA SER A 49 -14.13 12.36 3.48
C SER A 49 -14.35 11.12 2.61
N GLN A 50 -14.59 9.95 3.23
CA GLN A 50 -14.81 8.71 2.50
C GLN A 50 -16.10 8.75 1.67
N ASN A 51 -17.18 9.37 2.17
CA ASN A 51 -18.37 9.58 1.34
C ASN A 51 -18.11 10.50 0.14
N GLY A 52 -17.29 11.55 0.33
CA GLY A 52 -16.88 12.41 -0.79
C GLY A 52 -16.03 11.66 -1.83
N GLN A 53 -15.15 10.76 -1.38
CA GLN A 53 -14.37 9.89 -2.26
C GLN A 53 -15.26 8.90 -3.02
N ILE A 54 -16.25 8.28 -2.35
CA ILE A 54 -17.24 7.41 -3.00
C ILE A 54 -17.94 8.18 -4.13
N GLU A 55 -18.50 9.35 -3.85
CA GLU A 55 -19.20 10.15 -4.87
C GLU A 55 -18.30 10.47 -6.07
N GLY A 56 -17.02 10.79 -5.81
CA GLY A 56 -16.01 11.01 -6.84
C GLY A 56 -15.73 9.77 -7.69
N LEU A 57 -15.54 8.62 -7.04
CA LEU A 57 -15.34 7.33 -7.68
C LEU A 57 -16.54 6.91 -8.52
N THR A 58 -17.76 7.01 -7.98
CA THR A 58 -19.00 6.71 -8.71
C THR A 58 -19.13 7.58 -9.96
N PHE A 59 -18.76 8.87 -9.85
CA PHE A 59 -18.74 9.78 -10.97
C PHE A 59 -17.69 9.38 -12.02
N GLN A 60 -16.46 9.09 -11.59
CA GLN A 60 -15.38 8.67 -12.49
C GLN A 60 -15.73 7.37 -13.22
N LEU A 61 -16.33 6.40 -12.53
CA LEU A 61 -16.79 5.15 -13.13
C LEU A 61 -17.92 5.38 -14.13
N THR A 62 -18.86 6.27 -13.82
CA THR A 62 -19.95 6.62 -14.75
C THR A 62 -19.38 7.30 -16.00
N GLN A 63 -18.42 8.22 -15.83
CA GLN A 63 -17.73 8.88 -16.94
C GLN A 63 -16.92 7.87 -17.78
N MET A 64 -16.21 6.94 -17.14
CA MET A 64 -15.42 5.93 -17.83
C MET A 64 -16.33 5.02 -18.67
N GLN A 65 -17.47 4.58 -18.12
CA GLN A 65 -18.46 3.80 -18.87
C GLN A 65 -18.96 4.55 -20.11
N GLU A 66 -19.22 5.85 -20.00
CA GLU A 66 -19.65 6.66 -21.14
C GLU A 66 -18.55 6.79 -22.20
N ILE A 67 -17.29 6.93 -21.79
CA ILE A 67 -16.14 6.91 -22.70
C ILE A 67 -16.02 5.55 -23.40
N LEU A 68 -16.16 4.43 -22.66
CA LEU A 68 -16.09 3.08 -23.22
C LEU A 68 -17.24 2.81 -24.21
N ASN A 69 -18.47 3.20 -23.88
CA ASN A 69 -19.61 3.05 -24.78
C ASN A 69 -19.41 3.85 -26.06
N ARG A 70 -18.98 5.11 -25.95
CA ARG A 70 -18.67 5.95 -27.11
C ARG A 70 -17.55 5.39 -27.98
N MET A 71 -16.50 4.84 -27.35
CA MET A 71 -15.39 4.21 -28.08
C MET A 71 -15.86 2.95 -28.83
N GLN A 72 -16.72 2.14 -28.22
CA GLN A 72 -17.31 0.96 -28.87
C GLN A 72 -18.18 1.36 -30.06
N GLU A 73 -19.02 2.38 -29.92
CA GLU A 73 -19.84 2.91 -31.03
C GLU A 73 -18.99 3.46 -32.19
N ASP A 74 -17.89 4.17 -31.89
CA ASP A 74 -16.96 4.65 -32.92
C ASP A 74 -16.25 3.50 -33.65
N ASN A 75 -15.83 2.46 -32.91
CA ASN A 75 -15.25 1.26 -33.49
C ASN A 75 -16.25 0.52 -34.39
N GLU A 76 -17.50 0.38 -33.97
CA GLU A 76 -18.58 -0.23 -34.78
C GLU A 76 -18.87 0.60 -36.04
N PHE A 77 -18.94 1.93 -35.93
CA PHE A 77 -19.13 2.82 -37.07
C PHE A 77 -17.97 2.68 -38.09
N ARG A 78 -16.73 2.61 -37.61
CA ARG A 78 -15.56 2.38 -38.47
C ARG A 78 -15.58 0.99 -39.09
N PHE A 79 -15.98 -0.04 -38.35
CA PHE A 79 -16.13 -1.40 -38.90
C PHE A 79 -17.20 -1.45 -39.98
N GLN A 80 -18.35 -0.82 -39.75
CA GLN A 80 -19.43 -0.73 -40.72
C GLN A 80 -19.04 0.09 -41.97
N ALA A 81 -18.23 1.14 -41.82
CA ALA A 81 -17.66 1.86 -42.96
C ALA A 81 -16.65 1.03 -43.77
N LEU A 82 -15.91 0.13 -43.11
CA LEU A 82 -14.96 -0.78 -43.75
C LEU A 82 -15.66 -1.99 -44.40
N GLU A 83 -16.74 -2.50 -43.80
CA GLU A 83 -17.53 -3.61 -44.33
C GLU A 83 -18.49 -3.15 -45.46
N GLY A 84 -18.96 -1.90 -45.40
CA GLY A 84 -19.65 -1.22 -46.51
C GLY A 84 -18.75 -0.87 -47.70
N GLY A 85 -17.44 -1.14 -47.59
CA GLY A 85 -16.39 -0.77 -48.54
C GLY A 85 -15.88 -1.91 -49.41
N ALA A 86 -16.68 -2.93 -49.73
CA ALA A 86 -16.35 -3.90 -50.78
C ALA A 86 -16.72 -3.34 -52.17
N GLY A 87 -15.91 -2.40 -52.68
CA GLY A 87 -15.90 -2.09 -54.11
C GLY A 87 -15.58 -0.65 -54.48
N GLY A 88 -14.32 -0.37 -54.80
CA GLY A 88 -13.98 0.76 -55.65
C GLY A 88 -12.69 1.47 -55.28
N LYS A 89 -11.63 1.21 -56.06
CA LYS A 89 -10.51 2.14 -56.18
C LYS A 89 -11.05 3.50 -56.62
N THR A 90 -10.60 4.59 -55.99
CA THR A 90 -10.03 5.78 -56.67
C THR A 90 -9.56 6.82 -55.65
N ASP A 91 -8.43 7.42 -55.97
CA ASP A 91 -7.78 8.55 -55.32
C ASP A 91 -8.72 9.73 -55.04
N ALA A 92 -8.64 10.31 -53.83
CA ALA A 92 -8.92 11.74 -53.61
C ALA A 92 -8.39 12.24 -52.25
N ALA A 93 -7.26 12.93 -52.31
CA ALA A 93 -6.91 14.17 -51.60
C ALA A 93 -7.36 14.39 -50.14
N THR A 94 -6.39 14.43 -49.22
CA THR A 94 -6.38 15.40 -48.12
C THR A 94 -5.41 16.52 -48.46
N GLN A 95 -5.93 17.74 -48.62
CA GLN A 95 -5.12 18.96 -48.59
C GLN A 95 -4.74 19.30 -47.14
N PRO A 96 -3.54 19.86 -46.91
CA PRO A 96 -3.10 20.32 -45.60
C PRO A 96 -3.52 21.77 -45.37
N GLY A 97 -4.10 22.08 -44.21
CA GLY A 97 -4.25 23.47 -43.79
C GLY A 97 -5.23 23.70 -42.65
N GLY A 98 -4.72 24.26 -41.55
CA GLY A 98 -5.50 25.27 -40.80
C GLY A 98 -5.80 24.99 -39.32
N VAL A 99 -4.74 25.04 -38.50
CA VAL A 99 -4.62 25.65 -37.15
C VAL A 99 -5.85 25.83 -36.23
N THR A 100 -5.70 25.39 -34.98
CA THR A 100 -5.73 26.29 -33.79
C THR A 100 -5.18 25.53 -32.58
N GLN A 101 -3.91 25.80 -32.23
CA GLN A 101 -3.37 25.53 -30.90
C GLN A 101 -3.71 26.75 -30.02
N PRO A 102 -4.08 26.60 -28.74
CA PRO A 102 -4.25 27.73 -27.84
C PRO A 102 -2.89 28.39 -27.54
N GLU A 103 -2.87 29.71 -27.73
CA GLU A 103 -1.80 30.65 -27.43
C GLU A 103 -1.04 30.32 -26.11
N ALA A 104 0.26 30.06 -26.24
CA ALA A 104 1.19 30.07 -25.13
C ALA A 104 1.54 31.53 -24.77
N LEU A 105 1.52 31.83 -23.46
CA LEU A 105 1.94 33.10 -22.86
C LEU A 105 3.43 33.41 -23.18
N PRO A 106 3.80 34.70 -23.29
CA PRO A 106 5.17 35.11 -23.61
C PRO A 106 6.16 34.69 -22.51
N GLN A 107 7.13 33.85 -22.87
CA GLN A 107 8.29 33.53 -22.05
C GLN A 107 9.28 34.70 -22.09
N ASP A 108 9.40 35.40 -20.96
CA ASP A 108 10.49 36.34 -20.68
C ASP A 108 11.77 35.53 -20.44
N GLN A 109 12.73 35.68 -21.34
CA GLN A 109 14.06 35.08 -21.24
C GLN A 109 15.01 36.06 -20.53
N THR A 110 14.94 36.17 -19.19
CA THR A 110 16.07 36.69 -18.39
C THR A 110 16.00 36.28 -16.92
N ALA A 111 16.41 35.06 -16.57
CA ALA A 111 16.95 34.76 -15.23
C ALA A 111 17.72 33.43 -15.25
N ARG A 112 19.05 33.50 -15.35
CA ARG A 112 19.92 32.41 -14.91
C ARG A 112 19.83 32.35 -13.38
N PRO A 113 19.68 31.19 -12.73
CA PRO A 113 20.06 31.08 -11.33
C PRO A 113 21.59 31.22 -11.26
N GLU A 114 22.04 32.28 -10.60
CA GLU A 114 23.43 32.41 -10.17
C GLU A 114 23.81 31.19 -9.32
N ILE A 115 24.88 30.54 -9.73
CA ILE A 115 25.60 29.56 -8.93
C ILE A 115 26.10 30.34 -7.70
N ALA A 116 25.57 30.04 -6.52
CA ALA A 116 26.15 30.52 -5.28
C ALA A 116 27.62 30.08 -5.21
N PRO A 117 28.58 30.97 -4.89
CA PRO A 117 29.96 30.55 -4.73
C PRO A 117 30.02 29.52 -3.60
N MET A 118 30.75 28.43 -3.83
CA MET A 118 31.15 27.50 -2.77
C MET A 118 31.83 28.31 -1.67
N THR A 119 31.25 28.28 -0.46
CA THR A 119 31.94 28.76 0.73
C THR A 119 33.15 27.85 0.94
N GLU A 120 34.35 28.39 0.75
CA GLU A 120 35.59 27.76 1.20
C GLU A 120 35.49 27.58 2.72
N ILE A 121 35.49 26.31 3.16
CA ILE A 121 35.67 25.97 4.56
C ILE A 121 37.19 25.95 4.76
N PRO A 122 37.79 26.87 5.54
CA PRO A 122 39.19 26.77 5.87
C PRO A 122 39.41 25.52 6.73
N GLU A 123 40.40 24.69 6.35
CA GLU A 123 40.92 23.62 7.20
C GLU A 123 41.51 24.23 8.49
N GLN A 124 40.66 24.41 9.49
CA GLN A 124 41.09 24.62 10.86
C GLN A 124 41.02 23.28 11.57
N GLY A 125 42.21 22.77 11.90
CA GLY A 125 42.40 21.53 12.62
C GLY A 125 41.50 21.46 13.86
N VAL A 126 40.74 20.38 13.93
CA VAL A 126 39.88 20.04 15.06
C VAL A 126 40.79 19.77 16.26
N GLN A 127 40.77 20.65 17.27
CA GLN A 127 41.34 20.34 18.58
C GLN A 127 40.26 19.59 19.39
N PRO A 128 40.56 18.40 19.94
CA PRO A 128 39.61 17.66 20.77
C PRO A 128 39.30 18.38 22.07
N LEU A 129 38.09 18.16 22.60
CA LEU A 129 37.62 18.74 23.86
C LEU A 129 38.41 18.14 25.05
N PRO A 130 38.60 18.89 26.15
CA PRO A 130 39.36 18.41 27.29
C PRO A 130 38.62 17.26 27.99
N GLY A 131 39.16 16.04 27.86
CA GLY A 131 38.64 14.83 28.49
C GLY A 131 38.68 13.57 27.62
N GLU A 132 39.02 13.69 26.34
CA GLU A 132 39.18 12.53 25.45
C GLU A 132 40.59 11.93 25.61
N ILE A 133 40.64 10.61 25.82
CA ILE A 133 41.88 9.85 25.90
C ILE A 133 42.44 9.77 24.48
N GLU A 134 43.58 10.39 24.25
CA GLU A 134 44.33 10.34 23.00
C GLU A 134 44.71 8.88 22.71
N PHE A 135 44.32 8.38 21.54
CA PHE A 135 44.73 7.05 21.09
C PHE A 135 46.22 7.10 20.78
N ASP A 136 47.03 6.58 21.70
CA ASP A 136 48.48 6.43 21.55
C ASP A 136 48.76 5.17 20.70
N PRO A 137 49.21 5.31 19.44
CA PRO A 137 49.52 4.17 18.58
C PRO A 137 50.84 3.47 18.99
N THR A 138 51.49 3.90 20.08
CA THR A 138 52.73 3.33 20.61
C THR A 138 52.58 2.74 22.01
N TYR A 139 51.36 2.52 22.51
CA TYR A 139 51.14 1.85 23.78
C TYR A 139 51.47 0.34 23.68
N ASP A 140 52.72 0.01 24.03
CA ASP A 140 53.22 -1.34 24.28
C ASP A 140 52.84 -1.78 25.71
N ASP A 141 51.65 -2.38 25.87
CA ASP A 141 51.35 -3.23 27.01
C ASP A 141 52.04 -4.57 26.80
N GLY A 142 53.26 -4.68 27.31
CA GLY A 142 54.14 -5.85 27.22
C GLY A 142 53.62 -7.10 27.94
N SER A 143 52.35 -7.46 27.82
CA SER A 143 51.82 -8.73 28.37
C SER A 143 50.48 -9.19 27.78
N ALA A 144 50.43 -9.58 26.50
CA ALA A 144 49.66 -10.76 26.01
C ALA A 144 49.87 -10.97 24.50
N PRO A 145 49.97 -12.22 24.00
CA PRO A 145 49.96 -12.48 22.56
C PRO A 145 48.64 -12.03 21.94
N MET A 146 48.76 -11.27 20.84
CA MET A 146 47.69 -10.68 20.00
C MET A 146 46.92 -11.74 19.19
N ASP A 147 46.54 -12.86 19.80
CA ASP A 147 45.83 -13.95 19.13
C ASP A 147 44.32 -14.00 19.45
N ASP A 148 43.79 -13.10 20.31
CA ASP A 148 42.44 -13.27 20.88
C ASP A 148 41.51 -12.05 20.78
N VAL A 149 41.76 -11.12 19.86
CA VAL A 149 40.75 -10.10 19.49
C VAL A 149 39.78 -10.70 18.49
N GLY A 150 39.00 -11.69 18.93
CA GLY A 150 38.06 -12.39 18.04
C GLY A 150 37.19 -13.47 18.68
N ASN A 151 37.50 -13.94 19.89
CA ASN A 151 36.69 -14.97 20.54
C ASN A 151 35.84 -14.36 21.65
N SER A 152 34.57 -14.05 21.32
CA SER A 152 33.57 -13.92 22.37
C SER A 152 33.22 -15.33 22.90
N SER A 153 32.98 -15.46 24.20
CA SER A 153 32.61 -16.74 24.84
C SER A 153 31.11 -17.06 24.70
N ASP A 154 30.39 -16.30 23.88
CA ASP A 154 29.01 -16.55 23.51
C ASP A 154 28.98 -17.61 22.37
N PRO A 155 28.34 -18.78 22.57
CA PRO A 155 28.30 -19.83 21.54
C PRO A 155 27.60 -19.39 20.24
N LEU A 156 26.92 -18.24 20.21
CA LEU A 156 26.31 -17.66 19.01
C LEU A 156 27.13 -16.53 18.37
N VAL A 157 28.15 -15.98 19.03
CA VAL A 157 28.88 -14.79 18.56
C VAL A 157 30.41 -14.98 18.63
N GLY A 158 30.86 -16.21 18.89
CA GLY A 158 32.21 -16.54 19.37
C GLY A 158 33.28 -16.87 18.34
N THR A 159 33.10 -16.53 17.08
CA THR A 159 34.20 -16.56 16.11
C THR A 159 34.13 -15.29 15.29
N GLY A 160 35.04 -14.36 15.50
CA GLY A 160 35.23 -13.15 14.70
C GLY A 160 35.59 -13.46 13.24
N ALA A 161 34.66 -14.07 12.52
CA ALA A 161 34.68 -14.29 11.08
C ALA A 161 33.41 -13.63 10.52
N THR A 162 33.59 -12.61 9.70
CA THR A 162 32.54 -12.09 8.84
C THR A 162 32.11 -13.21 7.89
N GLY A 163 30.91 -13.74 8.07
CA GLY A 163 30.35 -14.82 7.25
C GLY A 163 30.08 -16.07 8.08
N GLY A 164 28.85 -16.18 8.60
CA GLY A 164 28.38 -17.44 9.16
C GLY A 164 28.52 -18.56 8.13
N VAL A 165 28.84 -19.77 8.56
CA VAL A 165 28.89 -20.96 7.69
C VAL A 165 27.54 -21.67 7.78
N ASP A 166 27.01 -22.11 6.64
CA ASP A 166 25.89 -23.05 6.64
C ASP A 166 26.38 -24.39 7.23
N LEU A 167 25.92 -24.68 8.45
CA LEU A 167 26.32 -25.85 9.23
C LEU A 167 25.88 -27.19 8.60
N THR A 168 25.08 -27.18 7.52
CA THR A 168 24.70 -28.41 6.79
C THR A 168 25.66 -28.76 5.65
N THR A 169 26.34 -27.78 5.06
CA THR A 169 27.17 -27.98 3.86
C THR A 169 28.64 -27.57 4.04
N GLY A 170 28.96 -26.84 5.11
CA GLY A 170 30.32 -26.37 5.38
C GLY A 170 30.80 -25.30 4.39
N GLN A 171 29.91 -24.75 3.57
CA GLN A 171 30.20 -23.61 2.72
C GLN A 171 30.01 -22.30 3.51
N PRO A 172 30.90 -21.31 3.35
CA PRO A 172 30.66 -19.98 3.92
C PRO A 172 29.36 -19.43 3.31
N LEU A 173 28.44 -18.92 4.15
CA LEU A 173 27.27 -18.21 3.65
C LEU A 173 27.77 -17.07 2.78
N ASN A 174 27.37 -17.11 1.51
CA ASN A 174 27.69 -16.03 0.60
C ASN A 174 26.84 -14.81 0.96
N LEU A 175 27.41 -13.88 1.72
CA LEU A 175 26.79 -12.59 2.07
C LEU A 175 27.01 -11.51 1.02
N SER A 176 27.59 -11.83 -0.14
CA SER A 176 27.66 -10.87 -1.24
C SER A 176 26.26 -10.70 -1.84
N TYR A 177 25.62 -9.58 -1.49
CA TYR A 177 24.45 -9.08 -2.19
C TYR A 177 24.92 -8.67 -3.59
N ASP A 178 24.61 -9.51 -4.58
CA ASP A 178 24.77 -9.18 -5.99
C ASP A 178 23.40 -8.70 -6.52
N PRO A 179 23.17 -7.38 -6.65
CA PRO A 179 21.93 -6.86 -7.18
C PRO A 179 21.66 -7.31 -8.63
N ALA A 180 22.68 -7.80 -9.34
CA ALA A 180 22.54 -8.38 -10.68
C ALA A 180 22.24 -9.91 -10.67
N ALA A 181 22.29 -10.57 -9.51
CA ALA A 181 22.01 -12.01 -9.40
C ALA A 181 20.51 -12.33 -9.35
N SER A 182 19.64 -11.38 -8.98
CA SER A 182 18.28 -11.38 -9.51
C SER A 182 18.42 -11.18 -11.01
N ALA A 183 18.03 -12.16 -11.83
CA ALA A 183 18.47 -12.32 -13.23
C ALA A 183 18.27 -11.12 -14.18
N GLU A 184 17.71 -10.01 -13.71
CA GLU A 184 17.40 -8.79 -14.46
C GLU A 184 17.73 -7.48 -13.70
N GLY A 185 18.44 -7.51 -12.58
CA GLY A 185 18.72 -6.30 -11.79
C GLY A 185 17.51 -5.76 -11.01
N ARG A 186 16.56 -6.64 -10.68
CA ARG A 186 15.27 -6.32 -10.06
C ARG A 186 15.13 -6.87 -8.64
N GLY A 187 16.24 -7.12 -7.95
CA GLY A 187 16.26 -7.82 -6.65
C GLY A 187 15.37 -7.15 -5.60
N ASP A 188 15.37 -5.82 -5.56
CA ASP A 188 14.55 -5.06 -4.62
C ASP A 188 13.05 -5.11 -4.99
N GLU A 189 12.72 -5.09 -6.29
CA GLU A 189 11.36 -5.28 -6.80
C GLU A 189 10.86 -6.70 -6.48
N ASP A 190 11.67 -7.73 -6.74
CA ASP A 190 11.39 -9.13 -6.45
C ASP A 190 11.16 -9.36 -4.96
N ALA A 191 12.01 -8.78 -4.11
CA ALA A 191 11.92 -8.90 -2.67
C ALA A 191 10.63 -8.24 -2.15
N GLN A 192 10.32 -7.03 -2.61
CA GLN A 192 9.12 -6.29 -2.23
C GLN A 192 7.84 -7.05 -2.61
N PHE A 193 7.78 -7.57 -3.84
CA PHE A 193 6.64 -8.35 -4.32
C PHE A 193 6.47 -9.65 -3.53
N THR A 194 7.58 -10.36 -3.30
CA THR A 194 7.59 -11.61 -2.52
C THR A 194 7.08 -11.39 -1.10
N ALA A 195 7.54 -10.32 -0.43
CA ALA A 195 7.11 -9.99 0.92
C ALA A 195 5.58 -9.78 1.01
N GLY A 196 5.00 -9.02 0.08
CA GLY A 196 3.54 -8.84 0.01
C GLY A 196 2.78 -10.14 -0.28
N TYR A 197 3.34 -10.99 -1.15
CA TYR A 197 2.72 -12.27 -1.48
C TYR A 197 2.72 -13.24 -0.29
N GLU A 198 3.82 -13.34 0.46
CA GLU A 198 3.90 -14.15 1.68
C GLU A 198 2.96 -13.63 2.77
N ALA A 199 2.83 -12.31 2.88
CA ALA A 199 1.87 -11.67 3.77
C ALA A 199 0.43 -12.10 3.46
N MET A 200 0.03 -12.03 2.17
CA MET A 200 -1.28 -12.52 1.71
C MET A 200 -1.51 -14.00 2.04
N ALA A 201 -0.50 -14.85 1.83
CA ALA A 201 -0.58 -16.28 2.10
C ALA A 201 -0.75 -16.59 3.61
N SER A 202 -0.17 -15.75 4.47
CA SER A 202 -0.31 -15.85 5.92
C SER A 202 -1.58 -15.20 6.47
N GLY A 203 -2.31 -14.44 5.64
CA GLY A 203 -3.50 -13.67 6.04
C GLY A 203 -3.17 -12.34 6.71
N ASP A 204 -1.91 -11.90 6.67
CA ASP A 204 -1.49 -10.57 7.14
C ASP A 204 -1.79 -9.52 6.07
N TYR A 205 -3.07 -9.17 5.95
CA TYR A 205 -3.56 -8.26 4.91
C TYR A 205 -3.09 -6.82 5.13
N GLU A 206 -2.79 -6.41 6.37
CA GLU A 206 -2.27 -5.08 6.66
C GLU A 206 -0.83 -4.95 6.17
N PHE A 207 0.02 -5.93 6.48
CA PHE A 207 1.38 -5.94 5.94
C PHE A 207 1.39 -6.11 4.42
N ALA A 208 0.51 -6.94 3.85
CA ALA A 208 0.38 -7.10 2.40
C ALA A 208 0.04 -5.78 1.70
N GLU A 209 -0.91 -5.02 2.25
CA GLU A 209 -1.30 -3.71 1.74
C GLU A 209 -0.12 -2.75 1.70
N GLU A 210 0.63 -2.66 2.80
CA GLU A 210 1.85 -1.83 2.87
C GLU A 210 2.88 -2.26 1.81
N GLN A 211 3.07 -3.57 1.61
CA GLN A 211 4.08 -4.06 0.68
C GLN A 211 3.70 -3.80 -0.77
N PHE A 212 2.46 -4.07 -1.17
CA PHE A 212 2.01 -3.84 -2.55
C PHE A 212 1.78 -2.35 -2.84
N GLY A 213 1.37 -1.55 -1.86
CA GLY A 213 1.31 -0.09 -2.00
C GLY A 213 2.69 0.48 -2.32
N GLN A 214 3.70 0.15 -1.50
CA GLN A 214 5.09 0.56 -1.76
C GLN A 214 5.62 0.04 -3.10
N PHE A 215 5.23 -1.17 -3.51
CA PHE A 215 5.61 -1.70 -4.81
C PHE A 215 5.11 -0.79 -5.95
N LEU A 216 3.85 -0.35 -5.90
CA LEU A 216 3.27 0.51 -6.93
C LEU A 216 3.88 1.91 -6.94
N ASP A 217 4.29 2.41 -5.78
CA ASP A 217 4.95 3.72 -5.66
C ASP A 217 6.39 3.69 -6.20
N LEU A 218 7.15 2.63 -5.88
CA LEU A 218 8.57 2.53 -6.23
C LEU A 218 8.79 1.96 -7.63
N TYR A 219 7.89 1.10 -8.10
CA TYR A 219 8.02 0.37 -9.36
C TYR A 219 6.77 0.53 -10.26
N PRO A 220 6.32 1.76 -10.55
CA PRO A 220 5.07 2.01 -11.29
C PRO A 220 5.07 1.45 -12.72
N ASP A 221 6.24 1.35 -13.35
CA ASP A 221 6.43 0.82 -14.71
C ASP A 221 6.78 -0.69 -14.73
N SER A 222 6.76 -1.36 -13.57
CA SER A 222 7.06 -2.78 -13.50
C SER A 222 6.03 -3.59 -14.31
N PRO A 223 6.45 -4.66 -15.03
CA PRO A 223 5.50 -5.58 -15.64
C PRO A 223 4.59 -6.28 -14.63
N ARG A 224 4.94 -6.27 -13.34
CA ARG A 224 4.13 -6.80 -12.23
C ARG A 224 3.26 -5.75 -11.55
N ALA A 225 3.27 -4.49 -11.99
CA ALA A 225 2.46 -3.45 -11.37
C ALA A 225 0.95 -3.80 -11.40
N ALA A 226 0.45 -4.35 -12.52
CA ALA A 226 -0.94 -4.81 -12.59
C ALA A 226 -1.22 -5.98 -11.63
N ASP A 227 -0.27 -6.90 -11.45
CA ASP A 227 -0.38 -7.99 -10.48
C ASP A 227 -0.36 -7.47 -9.03
N ALA A 228 0.54 -6.53 -8.72
CA ALA A 228 0.66 -5.92 -7.40
C ALA A 228 -0.62 -5.15 -7.03
N ALA A 229 -1.17 -4.35 -7.95
CA ALA A 229 -2.45 -3.66 -7.73
C ALA A 229 -3.60 -4.64 -7.54
N ASN A 230 -3.60 -5.77 -8.25
CA ASN A 230 -4.58 -6.82 -8.08
C ASN A 230 -4.52 -7.44 -6.66
N PHE A 231 -3.31 -7.69 -6.15
CA PHE A 231 -3.13 -8.19 -4.77
C PHE A 231 -3.44 -7.13 -3.70
N LEU A 232 -3.07 -5.88 -3.94
CA LEU A 232 -3.42 -4.75 -3.07
C LEU A 232 -4.93 -4.62 -2.94
N GLY A 233 -5.65 -4.67 -4.06
CA GLY A 233 -7.11 -4.68 -4.07
C GLY A 233 -7.72 -5.87 -3.30
N ASP A 234 -7.12 -7.06 -3.40
CA ASP A 234 -7.56 -8.21 -2.59
C ASP A 234 -7.32 -8.01 -1.09
N ALA A 235 -6.15 -7.50 -0.70
CA ALA A 235 -5.84 -7.20 0.69
C ALA A 235 -6.86 -6.20 1.28
N LEU A 236 -7.14 -5.12 0.54
CA LEU A 236 -8.10 -4.09 0.92
C LEU A 236 -9.53 -4.64 1.02
N LEU A 237 -9.95 -5.47 0.06
CA LEU A 237 -11.25 -6.16 0.10
C LEU A 237 -11.40 -7.04 1.34
N GLN A 238 -10.35 -7.77 1.74
CA GLN A 238 -10.35 -8.61 2.94
C GLN A 238 -10.42 -7.79 4.22
N ARG A 239 -9.84 -6.59 4.21
CA ARG A 239 -9.95 -5.60 5.30
C ARG A 239 -11.27 -4.81 5.28
N GLN A 240 -12.12 -5.02 4.28
CA GLN A 240 -13.35 -4.25 4.04
C GLN A 240 -13.09 -2.76 3.75
N ALA A 241 -11.88 -2.44 3.31
CA ALA A 241 -11.46 -1.12 2.85
C ALA A 241 -11.93 -0.92 1.39
N TYR A 242 -13.25 -0.92 1.20
CA TYR A 242 -13.89 -1.03 -0.11
C TYR A 242 -13.64 0.17 -1.01
N ASN A 243 -13.55 1.37 -0.44
CA ASN A 243 -13.33 2.59 -1.21
C ASN A 243 -11.87 2.66 -1.68
N GLU A 244 -10.94 2.38 -0.77
CA GLU A 244 -9.51 2.31 -1.10
C GLU A 244 -9.24 1.21 -2.15
N ALA A 245 -9.91 0.05 -2.04
CA ALA A 245 -9.81 -1.01 -3.04
C ALA A 245 -10.29 -0.54 -4.42
N ALA A 246 -11.42 0.17 -4.46
CA ALA A 246 -11.97 0.69 -5.70
C ALA A 246 -11.02 1.69 -6.38
N ASP A 247 -10.39 2.59 -5.62
CA ASP A 247 -9.38 3.53 -6.13
C ASP A 247 -8.20 2.81 -6.79
N VAL A 248 -7.55 1.90 -6.06
CA VAL A 248 -6.38 1.16 -6.54
C VAL A 248 -6.69 0.34 -7.80
N LEU A 249 -7.82 -0.38 -7.78
CA LEU A 249 -8.22 -1.26 -8.88
C LEU A 249 -8.64 -0.46 -10.12
N LEU A 250 -9.29 0.69 -9.93
CA LEU A 250 -9.69 1.58 -11.02
C LEU A 250 -8.45 2.21 -11.68
N GLU A 251 -7.48 2.68 -10.89
CA GLU A 251 -6.25 3.25 -11.44
C GLU A 251 -5.48 2.21 -12.26
N ALA A 252 -5.31 1.00 -11.73
CA ALA A 252 -4.65 -0.10 -12.42
C ALA A 252 -5.38 -0.48 -13.72
N TYR A 253 -6.71 -0.53 -13.69
CA TYR A 253 -7.53 -0.80 -14.88
C TYR A 253 -7.36 0.28 -15.96
N GLN A 254 -7.35 1.55 -15.58
CA GLN A 254 -7.22 2.67 -16.53
C GLN A 254 -5.86 2.69 -17.24
N LYS A 255 -4.79 2.25 -16.56
CA LYS A 255 -3.45 2.15 -17.15
C LYS A 255 -3.38 1.11 -18.26
N ASP A 256 -4.05 -0.04 -18.09
CA ASP A 256 -4.06 -1.11 -19.10
C ASP A 256 -5.43 -1.80 -19.24
N PRO A 257 -6.41 -1.15 -19.92
CA PRO A 257 -7.77 -1.70 -20.06
C PRO A 257 -7.85 -2.95 -20.94
N GLN A 258 -6.79 -3.30 -21.67
CA GLN A 258 -6.73 -4.49 -22.53
C GLN A 258 -5.73 -5.52 -21.99
N GLY A 259 -5.17 -5.27 -20.81
CA GLY A 259 -4.18 -6.11 -20.16
C GLY A 259 -4.72 -7.46 -19.74
N ALA A 260 -3.82 -8.40 -19.51
CA ALA A 260 -4.16 -9.76 -19.05
C ALA A 260 -4.97 -9.75 -17.73
N ARG A 261 -4.77 -8.74 -16.87
CA ARG A 261 -5.49 -8.57 -15.60
C ARG A 261 -6.73 -7.68 -15.71
N ALA A 262 -6.98 -7.01 -16.83
CA ALA A 262 -8.01 -5.97 -16.92
C ALA A 262 -9.40 -6.46 -16.55
N ALA A 263 -9.78 -7.66 -17.04
CA ALA A 263 -11.05 -8.28 -16.69
C ALA A 263 -11.15 -8.60 -15.19
N GLU A 264 -10.09 -9.15 -14.58
CA GLU A 264 -10.06 -9.48 -13.15
C GLU A 264 -10.15 -8.23 -12.27
N LEU A 265 -9.39 -7.17 -12.62
CA LEU A 265 -9.41 -5.89 -11.93
C LEU A 265 -10.81 -5.27 -11.96
N LEU A 266 -11.49 -5.31 -13.12
CA LEU A 266 -12.84 -4.77 -13.26
C LEU A 266 -13.88 -5.56 -12.46
N VAL A 267 -13.73 -6.89 -12.37
CA VAL A 267 -14.56 -7.72 -11.47
C VAL A 267 -14.34 -7.34 -10.01
N LYS A 268 -13.09 -7.18 -9.57
CA LYS A 268 -12.80 -6.79 -8.17
C LYS A 268 -13.24 -5.37 -7.85
N LEU A 269 -13.19 -4.46 -8.81
CA LEU A 269 -13.73 -3.11 -8.68
C LEU A 269 -15.27 -3.16 -8.48
N GLY A 270 -15.96 -3.98 -9.28
CA GLY A 270 -17.37 -4.34 -9.08
C GLY A 270 -17.66 -4.84 -7.66
N ALA A 271 -16.85 -5.79 -7.17
CA ALA A 271 -16.97 -6.36 -5.84
C ALA A 271 -16.73 -5.32 -4.72
N SER A 272 -15.77 -4.42 -4.92
CA SER A 272 -15.44 -3.33 -4.00
C SER A 272 -16.64 -2.40 -3.82
N MET A 273 -17.25 -1.95 -4.93
CA MET A 273 -18.47 -1.13 -4.85
C MET A 273 -19.65 -1.85 -4.22
N SER A 274 -19.81 -3.15 -4.50
CA SER A 274 -20.84 -3.96 -3.86
C SER A 274 -20.66 -3.98 -2.33
N GLY A 275 -19.41 -4.14 -1.87
CA GLY A 275 -19.04 -4.07 -0.46
C GLY A 275 -19.27 -2.69 0.16
N ALA A 276 -19.02 -1.61 -0.59
CA ALA A 276 -19.32 -0.24 -0.18
C ALA A 276 -20.82 0.08 -0.12
N GLY A 277 -21.70 -0.85 -0.53
CA GLY A 277 -23.15 -0.64 -0.59
C GLY A 277 -23.65 -0.01 -1.88
N GLU A 278 -22.75 0.28 -2.83
CA GLU A 278 -23.05 0.85 -4.14
C GLU A 278 -23.51 -0.21 -5.15
N ARG A 279 -24.57 -0.94 -4.79
CA ARG A 279 -25.05 -2.11 -5.54
C ARG A 279 -25.36 -1.82 -7.01
N ASP A 280 -26.01 -0.69 -7.29
CA ASP A 280 -26.40 -0.32 -8.65
C ASP A 280 -25.17 0.04 -9.52
N VAL A 281 -24.12 0.58 -8.90
CA VAL A 281 -22.85 0.86 -9.58
C VAL A 281 -22.10 -0.46 -9.82
N ALA A 282 -22.03 -1.33 -8.81
CA ALA A 282 -21.45 -2.66 -8.91
C ALA A 282 -22.06 -3.47 -10.06
N CYS A 283 -23.39 -3.54 -10.16
CA CYS A 283 -24.06 -4.31 -11.21
C CYS A 283 -23.82 -3.77 -12.61
N ARG A 284 -23.73 -2.45 -12.79
CA ARG A 284 -23.35 -1.85 -14.07
C ARG A 284 -21.91 -2.17 -14.44
N THR A 285 -20.99 -2.11 -13.49
CA THR A 285 -19.59 -2.50 -13.72
C THR A 285 -19.47 -3.99 -14.07
N PHE A 286 -20.22 -4.87 -13.42
CA PHE A 286 -20.24 -6.28 -13.79
C PHE A 286 -20.81 -6.54 -15.19
N ALA A 287 -21.82 -5.78 -15.61
CA ALA A 287 -22.34 -5.85 -16.99
C ALA A 287 -21.30 -5.35 -18.00
N GLN A 288 -20.51 -4.32 -17.64
CA GLN A 288 -19.39 -3.86 -18.48
C GLN A 288 -18.34 -4.95 -18.68
N VAL A 289 -18.08 -5.80 -17.68
CA VAL A 289 -17.16 -6.94 -17.83
C VAL A 289 -17.64 -7.89 -18.92
N ASP A 290 -18.93 -8.27 -18.93
CA ASP A 290 -19.48 -9.16 -19.98
C ASP A 290 -19.37 -8.53 -21.37
N ALA A 291 -19.62 -7.23 -21.47
CA ALA A 291 -19.60 -6.50 -22.73
C ALA A 291 -18.17 -6.32 -23.27
N SER A 292 -17.21 -6.01 -22.39
CA SER A 292 -15.83 -5.66 -22.78
C SER A 292 -14.94 -6.89 -22.96
N TYR A 293 -15.24 -7.99 -22.26
CA TYR A 293 -14.43 -9.22 -22.26
C TYR A 293 -15.31 -10.44 -22.59
N PRO A 294 -15.66 -10.64 -23.88
CA PRO A 294 -16.53 -11.74 -24.29
C PRO A 294 -15.90 -13.13 -24.12
N SER A 295 -14.58 -13.20 -23.92
CA SER A 295 -13.86 -14.44 -23.60
C SER A 295 -13.11 -14.25 -22.27
N LEU A 296 -13.73 -14.71 -21.19
CA LEU A 296 -13.14 -14.73 -19.85
C LEU A 296 -12.47 -16.06 -19.57
N ALA A 297 -11.39 -16.02 -18.78
CA ALA A 297 -10.86 -17.21 -18.12
C ALA A 297 -11.94 -17.80 -17.18
N GLU A 298 -11.97 -19.13 -17.06
CA GLU A 298 -13.04 -19.86 -16.36
C GLU A 298 -13.18 -19.43 -14.89
N ASP A 299 -12.05 -19.19 -14.22
CA ASP A 299 -12.00 -18.71 -12.84
C ASP A 299 -12.58 -17.30 -12.71
N VAL A 300 -12.24 -16.38 -13.62
CA VAL A 300 -12.76 -15.01 -13.63
C VAL A 300 -14.26 -15.00 -13.93
N ALA A 301 -14.71 -15.82 -14.87
CA ALA A 301 -16.13 -15.97 -15.19
C ALA A 301 -16.92 -16.51 -13.99
N GLY A 302 -16.39 -17.53 -13.30
CA GLY A 302 -16.99 -18.09 -12.09
C GLY A 302 -17.09 -17.06 -10.96
N ARG A 303 -16.04 -16.25 -10.76
CA ARG A 303 -16.04 -15.16 -9.78
C ARG A 303 -17.05 -14.07 -10.14
N LEU A 304 -17.09 -13.63 -11.40
CA LEU A 304 -18.07 -12.65 -11.88
C LEU A 304 -19.51 -13.09 -11.60
N ALA A 305 -19.84 -14.36 -11.89
CA ALA A 305 -21.16 -14.91 -11.61
C ALA A 305 -21.49 -14.93 -10.10
N ALA A 306 -20.52 -15.30 -9.27
CA ALA A 306 -20.67 -15.30 -7.81
C ALA A 306 -20.87 -13.87 -7.26
N GLU A 307 -20.10 -12.90 -7.75
CA GLU A 307 -20.20 -11.50 -7.35
C GLU A 307 -21.54 -10.88 -7.77
N LYS A 308 -22.01 -11.11 -9.01
CA LYS A 308 -23.34 -10.68 -9.46
C LYS A 308 -24.45 -11.25 -8.58
N THR A 309 -24.33 -12.52 -8.19
CA THR A 309 -25.31 -13.18 -7.31
C THR A 309 -25.28 -12.54 -5.91
N ARG A 310 -24.09 -12.31 -5.36
CA ARG A 310 -23.91 -11.65 -4.05
C ARG A 310 -24.47 -10.23 -4.04
N ALA A 311 -24.20 -9.48 -5.10
CA ALA A 311 -24.71 -8.13 -5.33
C ALA A 311 -26.19 -8.10 -5.74
N GLN A 312 -26.86 -9.25 -5.89
CA GLN A 312 -28.27 -9.34 -6.31
C GLN A 312 -28.56 -8.58 -7.62
N CYS A 313 -27.64 -8.65 -8.57
CA CYS A 313 -27.80 -7.98 -9.85
C CYS A 313 -28.99 -8.55 -10.63
N PRO A 314 -29.72 -7.70 -11.37
CA PRO A 314 -30.78 -8.18 -12.25
C PRO A 314 -30.17 -9.12 -13.32
N PRO A 315 -30.92 -10.14 -13.77
CA PRO A 315 -30.48 -10.95 -14.91
C PRO A 315 -30.31 -10.06 -16.13
N ALA A 316 -29.22 -10.30 -16.88
CA ALA A 316 -28.95 -9.64 -18.15
C ALA A 316 -30.01 -9.98 -19.22
#